data_AF-A0A1X7TM48-F1
#
_entry.id   AF-A0A1X7TM48-F1
#
_cell.length_a   1.000
_cell.length_b   1.000
_cell.length_c   1.000
_cell.angle_alpha   90.00
_cell.angle_beta   90.00
_cell.angle_gamma   90.00
#
_symmetry.space_group_name_H-M   'P 1'
#
loop_
_entity.id
_entity.type
_entity.pdbx_description
1 polymer ?
#
loop_
_entity_poly.entity_id
_entity_poly.type
_entity_poly.pdbx_seq_one_letter_code
_entity_poly.pdbx_strand_id
1 'polypeptide(L)'
;HDRCRDVFDVFIEKGELAKIDEVITLDLCPFSQDDTDVHISIYCTTEPGVQYVKDKEGKKAVTKIGKLVIDVPNPDNLPLHERLVDVSMDFSGTEIKAKAKYRINGKEVKTVCDFLSIH
;
A
#
# COMPACT_ATOMS: atom_id res chain seq x y z
N HIS A 1 -14.37 -8.72 8.15
CA HIS A 1 -13.22 -9.02 7.28
C HIS A 1 -11.98 -8.98 8.15
N ASP A 2 -11.51 -10.14 8.60
CA ASP A 2 -10.21 -10.29 9.26
C ASP A 2 -9.14 -10.06 8.18
N ARG A 3 -8.56 -8.86 8.13
CA ARG A 3 -7.41 -8.59 7.27
C ARG A 3 -6.23 -9.38 7.83
N CYS A 4 -5.86 -10.46 7.16
CA CYS A 4 -4.73 -11.29 7.54
C CYS A 4 -3.46 -10.44 7.43
N ARG A 5 -2.68 -10.39 8.53
CA ARG A 5 -1.58 -9.44 8.78
C ARG A 5 -0.44 -9.45 7.76
N ASP A 6 -0.37 -10.48 6.92
CA ASP A 6 0.77 -10.74 6.04
C ASP A 6 0.38 -10.95 4.57
N VAL A 7 -0.90 -10.77 4.22
CA VAL A 7 -1.37 -10.93 2.82
C VAL A 7 -1.29 -9.59 2.12
N PHE A 8 -0.67 -9.56 0.94
CA PHE A 8 -0.68 -8.34 0.13
C PHE A 8 -2.09 -7.91 -0.24
N ASP A 9 -2.39 -6.63 -0.04
CA ASP A 9 -3.48 -5.96 -0.71
C ASP A 9 -3.02 -5.66 -2.16
N VAL A 10 -3.52 -6.46 -3.10
CA VAL A 10 -3.14 -6.39 -4.52
C VAL A 10 -3.86 -5.22 -5.18
N PHE A 11 -3.08 -4.30 -5.77
CA PHE A 11 -3.64 -3.18 -6.53
C PHE A 11 -4.00 -3.60 -7.96
N ILE A 12 -3.13 -4.33 -8.67
CA ILE A 12 -3.32 -4.79 -10.05
C ILE A 12 -2.65 -6.15 -10.24
N GLU A 13 -3.31 -7.10 -10.91
CA GLU A 13 -2.69 -8.37 -11.30
C GLU A 13 -2.00 -8.31 -12.67
N LYS A 14 -1.01 -9.18 -12.87
CA LYS A 14 -0.30 -9.32 -14.16
C LYS A 14 -1.27 -9.72 -15.27
N GLY A 15 -1.41 -8.87 -16.28
CA GLY A 15 -2.30 -9.10 -17.42
C GLY A 15 -3.63 -8.35 -17.32
N GLU A 16 -3.92 -7.74 -16.17
CA GLU A 16 -4.98 -6.74 -16.08
C GLU A 16 -4.49 -5.43 -16.69
N LEU A 17 -5.30 -4.86 -17.58
CA LEU A 17 -5.06 -3.54 -18.13
C LEU A 17 -5.65 -2.54 -17.14
N ALA A 18 -4.78 -1.76 -16.48
CA ALA A 18 -5.21 -0.53 -15.84
C ALA A 18 -5.95 0.31 -16.88
N LYS A 19 -7.16 0.78 -16.57
CA LYS A 19 -7.86 1.71 -17.45
C LYS A 19 -7.04 3.01 -17.52
N ILE A 20 -7.15 3.68 -18.67
CA ILE A 20 -6.66 5.05 -18.81
C ILE A 20 -7.32 5.87 -17.70
N ASP A 21 -6.50 6.60 -16.91
CA ASP A 21 -6.90 7.38 -15.73
C ASP A 21 -7.31 6.60 -14.47
N GLU A 22 -6.93 5.32 -14.35
CA GLU A 22 -7.29 4.53 -13.18
C GLU A 22 -6.49 4.89 -11.92
N VAL A 23 -7.23 5.26 -10.87
CA VAL A 23 -6.72 5.39 -9.51
C VAL A 23 -7.35 4.30 -8.65
N ILE A 24 -6.55 3.34 -8.20
CA ILE A 24 -7.01 2.24 -7.36
C ILE A 24 -6.78 2.61 -5.91
N THR A 25 -7.80 2.50 -5.06
CA THR A 25 -7.72 2.87 -3.65
C THR A 25 -8.11 1.70 -2.74
N LEU A 26 -7.27 1.44 -1.75
CA LEU A 26 -7.46 0.43 -0.71
C LEU A 26 -7.45 1.14 0.65
N ASP A 27 -8.23 0.66 1.60
CA ASP A 27 -8.22 1.18 2.97
C ASP A 27 -7.39 0.27 3.90
N LEU A 28 -6.58 0.88 4.75
CA LEU A 28 -5.80 0.22 5.78
C LEU A 28 -6.13 0.81 7.16
N CYS A 29 -5.80 0.08 8.22
CA CYS A 29 -5.79 0.61 9.58
C CYS A 29 -4.43 0.33 10.24
N PRO A 30 -4.08 1.03 11.34
CA PRO A 30 -2.87 0.75 12.12
C PRO A 30 -2.89 -0.68 12.66
N PHE A 31 -1.72 -1.26 12.92
CA PHE A 31 -1.61 -2.64 13.40
C PHE A 31 -2.10 -2.77 14.84
N SER A 32 -1.83 -1.74 15.65
CA SER A 32 -2.18 -1.69 17.06
C SER A 32 -2.84 -0.36 17.42
N GLN A 33 -3.53 -0.34 18.56
CA GLN A 33 -4.18 0.88 19.04
C GLN A 33 -3.20 1.98 19.41
N ASP A 34 -1.99 1.60 19.84
CA ASP A 34 -0.97 2.53 20.30
C ASP A 34 -0.11 3.07 19.15
N ASP A 35 -0.21 2.49 17.95
CA ASP A 35 0.52 2.95 16.77
C ASP A 35 0.12 4.38 16.46
N THR A 36 1.10 5.26 16.22
CA THR A 36 0.86 6.66 15.85
C THR A 36 1.33 7.00 14.44
N ASP A 37 1.86 6.00 13.74
CA ASP A 37 2.26 6.05 12.34
C ASP A 37 1.92 4.72 11.63
N VAL A 38 1.83 4.77 10.30
CA VAL A 38 1.67 3.58 9.45
C VAL A 38 2.74 3.57 8.36
N HIS A 39 3.43 2.44 8.25
CA HIS A 39 4.47 2.21 7.25
C HIS A 39 3.95 1.31 6.13
N ILE A 40 3.74 1.89 4.95
CA ILE A 40 3.26 1.17 3.76
C ILE A 40 4.44 0.96 2.83
N SER A 41 4.78 -0.30 2.55
CA SER A 41 5.78 -0.66 1.54
C SER A 41 5.08 -1.12 0.27
N ILE A 42 5.50 -0.57 -0.87
CA ILE A 42 4.93 -0.86 -2.18
C ILE A 42 5.88 -1.76 -2.93
N TYR A 43 5.34 -2.84 -3.49
CA TYR A 43 6.10 -3.87 -4.17
C TYR A 43 5.57 -4.13 -5.58
N CYS A 44 6.43 -4.62 -6.46
CA CYS A 44 6.05 -5.21 -7.74
C CYS A 44 6.68 -6.60 -7.90
N THR A 45 6.10 -7.42 -8.76
CA THR A 45 6.67 -8.70 -9.17
C THR A 45 6.24 -9.04 -10.59
N THR A 46 7.06 -9.82 -11.28
CA THR A 46 6.74 -10.40 -12.58
C THR A 46 6.14 -11.81 -12.46
N GLU A 47 6.18 -12.39 -11.25
CA GLU A 47 5.65 -13.70 -10.92
C GLU A 47 4.14 -13.59 -10.56
N PRO A 48 3.26 -14.34 -11.24
CA PRO A 48 1.84 -14.33 -10.91
C PRO A 48 1.56 -15.05 -9.59
N GLY A 49 0.51 -14.65 -8.88
CA GLY A 49 0.02 -15.35 -7.69
C GLY A 49 0.87 -15.18 -6.41
N VAL A 50 1.76 -14.19 -6.36
CA VAL A 50 2.59 -13.90 -5.18
C VAL A 50 1.76 -13.16 -4.13
N GLN A 51 1.62 -13.78 -2.95
CA GLN A 51 0.87 -13.21 -1.82
C GLN A 51 1.75 -12.70 -0.67
N TYR A 52 3.07 -12.96 -0.73
CA TYR A 52 4.04 -12.67 0.33
C TYR A 52 5.36 -12.14 -0.23
N VAL A 53 6.14 -11.41 0.58
CA VAL A 53 7.43 -10.82 0.18
C VAL A 53 8.48 -11.89 -0.19
N LYS A 54 8.40 -13.05 0.47
CA LYS A 54 9.24 -14.21 0.21
C LYS A 54 8.38 -15.35 -0.34
N ASP A 55 8.91 -16.10 -1.30
CA ASP A 55 8.30 -17.33 -1.74
C ASP A 55 8.41 -18.44 -0.66
N LYS A 56 7.86 -19.62 -0.98
CA LYS A 56 7.89 -20.80 -0.09
C LYS A 56 9.31 -21.30 0.21
N GLU A 57 10.29 -20.92 -0.62
CA GLU A 57 11.70 -21.29 -0.48
C GLU A 57 12.50 -20.21 0.28
N GLY A 58 11.85 -19.12 0.68
CA GLY A 58 12.45 -18.01 1.42
C GLY A 58 13.19 -17.01 0.53
N LYS A 59 13.12 -17.14 -0.79
CA LYS A 59 13.75 -16.22 -1.75
C LYS A 59 12.82 -15.02 -1.99
N LYS A 60 13.43 -13.86 -2.26
CA LYS A 60 12.71 -12.61 -2.50
C LYS A 60 11.91 -12.74 -3.81
N ALA A 61 10.59 -12.74 -3.70
CA ALA A 61 9.65 -12.89 -4.83
C ALA A 61 9.16 -11.55 -5.37
N VAL A 62 9.44 -10.45 -4.66
CA VAL A 62 8.96 -9.10 -4.99
C VAL A 62 10.06 -8.05 -4.85
N THR A 63 10.00 -7.00 -5.68
CA THR A 63 10.88 -5.83 -5.61
C THR A 63 10.15 -4.67 -4.97
N LYS A 64 10.76 -4.03 -3.96
CA LYS A 64 10.20 -2.84 -3.34
C LYS A 64 10.44 -1.65 -4.25
N ILE A 65 9.36 -0.97 -4.65
CA ILE A 65 9.39 0.18 -5.57
C ILE A 65 8.98 1.49 -4.90
N GLY A 66 8.44 1.43 -3.69
CA GLY A 66 8.01 2.63 -2.97
C GLY A 66 7.83 2.41 -1.47
N LYS A 67 7.76 3.53 -0.74
CA LYS A 67 7.41 3.57 0.69
C LYS A 67 6.60 4.83 0.98
N LEU A 68 5.54 4.67 1.76
CA LEU A 68 4.81 5.78 2.39
C LEU A 68 4.92 5.61 3.91
N VAL A 69 5.09 6.73 4.62
CA VAL A 69 5.03 6.80 6.08
C VAL A 69 4.08 7.94 6.42
N ILE A 70 3.00 7.63 7.13
CA ILE A 70 1.96 8.61 7.47
C ILE A 70 1.67 8.57 8.96
N ASP A 71 1.59 9.75 9.57
CA ASP A 71 1.16 9.91 10.96
C ASP A 71 -0.34 9.65 11.09
N VAL A 72 -0.72 8.80 12.04
CA VAL A 72 -2.09 8.41 12.38
C VAL A 72 -2.38 8.66 13.87
N PRO A 73 -2.22 9.90 14.38
CA PRO A 73 -2.42 10.17 15.79
C PRO A 73 -3.83 9.78 16.25
N ASN A 74 -3.94 9.34 17.51
CA ASN A 74 -5.19 8.87 18.12
C ASN A 74 -5.51 9.56 19.46
N PRO A 75 -5.62 10.90 19.49
CA PRO A 75 -5.87 11.62 20.75
C PRO A 75 -7.22 11.25 21.39
N ASP A 76 -8.20 10.87 20.57
CA ASP A 76 -9.56 10.54 21.01
C ASP A 76 -9.77 9.05 21.31
N ASN A 77 -8.69 8.25 21.27
CA ASN A 77 -8.71 6.81 21.51
C ASN A 77 -9.77 6.06 20.68
N LEU A 78 -9.88 6.41 19.40
CA LEU A 78 -10.81 5.80 18.45
C LEU A 78 -10.47 4.32 18.24
N PRO A 79 -11.47 3.45 17.97
CA PRO A 79 -11.23 2.07 17.64
C PRO A 79 -10.50 1.91 16.29
N LEU A 80 -9.69 0.85 16.12
CA LEU A 80 -8.88 0.62 14.91
C LEU A 80 -9.65 0.72 13.60
N HIS A 81 -10.88 0.21 13.57
CA HIS A 81 -11.72 0.20 12.35
C HIS A 81 -12.20 1.60 11.93
N GLU A 82 -12.10 2.60 12.79
CA GLU A 82 -12.37 4.01 12.46
C GLU A 82 -11.11 4.76 12.00
N ARG A 83 -9.93 4.25 12.36
CA ARG A 83 -8.62 4.87 12.07
C ARG A 83 -8.11 4.52 10.68
N LEU A 84 -8.92 4.82 9.66
CA LEU A 84 -8.66 4.38 8.29
C LEU A 84 -7.68 5.30 7.55
N VAL A 85 -6.77 4.67 6.80
CA VAL A 85 -5.84 5.29 5.86
C VAL A 85 -6.20 4.84 4.45
N ASP A 86 -6.53 5.78 3.57
CA ASP A 86 -6.76 5.51 2.15
C ASP A 86 -5.42 5.49 1.42
N VAL A 87 -5.07 4.36 0.84
CA VAL A 87 -3.88 4.20 0.00
C VAL A 87 -4.32 4.12 -1.45
N SER A 88 -3.91 5.10 -2.25
CA SER A 88 -4.21 5.16 -3.68
C SER A 88 -2.96 5.00 -4.53
N MET A 89 -3.07 4.25 -5.64
CA MET A 89 -2.09 4.22 -6.72
C MET A 89 -2.66 4.86 -7.97
N ASP A 90 -1.90 5.74 -8.59
CA ASP A 90 -2.23 6.47 -9.81
C ASP A 90 -1.32 5.97 -10.95
N PHE A 91 -1.96 5.39 -11.97
CA PHE A 91 -1.33 4.83 -13.17
C PHE A 91 -1.58 5.69 -14.42
N SER A 92 -2.20 6.88 -14.28
CA SER A 92 -2.58 7.75 -15.40
C SER A 92 -1.39 8.44 -16.08
N GLY A 93 -0.28 8.58 -15.36
CA GLY A 93 0.91 9.31 -15.80
C GLY A 93 2.01 8.43 -16.38
N THR A 94 3.13 9.07 -16.71
CA THR A 94 4.37 8.38 -17.10
C THR A 94 5.07 7.70 -15.93
N GLU A 95 4.74 8.10 -14.71
CA GLU A 95 5.26 7.55 -13.47
C GLU A 95 4.11 7.00 -12.63
N ILE A 96 4.34 5.88 -11.96
CA ILE A 96 3.40 5.34 -10.99
C ILE A 96 3.53 6.16 -9.71
N LYS A 97 2.44 6.76 -9.24
CA LYS A 97 2.43 7.56 -8.02
C LYS A 97 1.56 6.89 -6.97
N ALA A 98 2.00 6.94 -5.72
CA ALA A 98 1.21 6.44 -4.61
C ALA A 98 0.97 7.53 -3.56
N LYS A 99 -0.19 7.45 -2.91
CA LYS A 99 -0.64 8.41 -1.91
C LYS A 99 -1.26 7.65 -0.74
N ALA A 100 -0.96 8.07 0.49
CA ALA A 100 -1.71 7.66 1.67
C ALA A 100 -2.40 8.88 2.29
N LYS A 101 -3.65 8.75 2.69
CA LYS A 101 -4.44 9.81 3.35
C LYS A 101 -5.11 9.27 4.60
N TYR A 102 -4.85 9.88 5.75
CA TYR A 102 -5.52 9.53 6.99
C TYR A 102 -6.89 10.19 7.05
N ARG A 103 -7.97 9.40 7.19
CA ARG A 103 -9.34 9.92 7.08
C ARG A 103 -9.72 10.88 8.21
N ILE A 104 -9.19 10.68 9.41
CA ILE A 104 -9.56 11.47 10.60
C ILE A 104 -9.19 12.95 10.46
N ASN A 105 -7.96 13.24 10.02
CA ASN A 105 -7.47 14.64 9.91
C ASN A 105 -7.24 15.09 8.46
N GLY A 106 -7.41 14.20 7.48
CA GLY A 106 -7.25 14.47 6.07
C GLY A 106 -5.80 14.67 5.61
N LYS A 107 -4.79 14.52 6.48
CA LYS A 107 -3.38 14.64 6.11
C LYS A 107 -3.01 13.54 5.11
N GLU A 108 -2.12 13.88 4.18
CA GLU A 108 -1.67 12.98 3.14
C GLU A 108 -0.16 13.03 2.93
N VAL A 109 0.39 11.91 2.48
CA VAL A 109 1.76 11.76 2.03
C VAL A 109 1.77 11.10 0.65
N LYS A 110 2.78 11.42 -0.16
CA LYS A 110 2.90 10.93 -1.54
C LYS A 110 4.31 10.43 -1.81
N THR A 111 4.42 9.50 -2.74
CA THR A 111 5.70 9.01 -3.26
C THR A 111 5.58 8.68 -4.74
N VAL A 112 6.71 8.71 -5.44
CA VAL A 112 6.82 8.19 -6.81
C VAL A 112 7.43 6.80 -6.70
N CYS A 113 6.81 5.83 -7.37
CA CYS A 113 7.29 4.45 -7.35
C CYS A 113 8.34 4.23 -8.44
N ASP A 114 9.52 3.78 -8.04
CA ASP A 114 10.62 3.46 -8.97
C ASP A 114 10.46 2.03 -9.49
N PHE A 115 9.88 1.90 -10.69
CA PHE A 115 9.68 0.64 -11.39
C PHE A 115 10.80 0.31 -12.40
N LEU A 116 11.72 1.23 -12.66
CA LEU A 116 12.76 1.08 -13.70
C LEU A 116 14.05 0.46 -13.15
N SER A 117 14.25 0.48 -11.83
CA SER A 117 15.41 -0.12 -11.16
C SER A 117 15.34 -1.65 -11.01
N ILE A 118 14.47 -2.34 -11.77
CA ILE A 118 14.40 -3.80 -11.80
C ILE A 118 15.57 -4.29 -12.68
N HIS A 119 16.54 -5.00 -12.09
CA HIS A 119 17.65 -5.66 -12.78
C HIS A 119 17.56 -7.18 -12.59
#